data_AF-A0A1B3DZX9-F1
#
_entry.id   AF-A0A1B3DZX9-F1
#
_cell.length_a   1.000
_cell.length_b   1.000
_cell.length_c   1.000
_cell.angle_alpha   90.00
_cell.angle_beta   90.00
_cell.angle_gamma   90.00
#
_symmetry.space_group_name_H-M   'P 1'
#
loop_
_entity.id
_entity.type
_entity.pdbx_description
1 polymer ?
#
loop_
_entity_poly.entity_id
_entity_poly.type
_entity_poly.pdbx_seq_one_letter_code
_entity_poly.pdbx_strand_id
1 'polypeptide(L)'
;MSEVATTQNTSNSLTGLLLPLSDRTLLVPNVALAELIPYRAPQAAQGLPSWLLGQVAWRDLRLPLLSFEAAAGGEAKVGTGARVAVLNALGGRPHVKFIALLLQGIPRSLKLEADLPRADAPLSVLELEAVQLGTDVAKIPDLMALEQMLADAGLI
;
A
#
# COMPACT_ATOMS: atom_id res chain seq x y z
N MET A 1 33.73 28.44 31.50
CA MET A 1 33.35 27.03 31.75
C MET A 1 31.87 26.99 32.13
N SER A 2 31.21 25.86 31.86
CA SER A 2 29.79 25.53 32.08
C SER A 2 28.87 26.00 30.94
N GLU A 3 28.80 25.29 29.81
CA GLU A 3 28.19 23.97 29.55
C GLU A 3 26.72 24.10 29.14
N VAL A 4 26.50 23.63 27.91
CA VAL A 4 25.25 23.50 27.16
C VAL A 4 24.36 22.44 27.78
N ALA A 5 23.06 22.71 27.88
CA ALA A 5 22.06 21.67 28.02
C ALA A 5 21.16 21.67 26.77
N THR A 6 21.55 20.86 25.79
CA THR A 6 20.70 20.46 24.67
C THR A 6 20.14 19.08 25.00
N THR A 7 18.84 18.99 25.29
CA THR A 7 18.16 17.68 25.30
C THR A 7 16.77 17.82 24.70
N GLN A 8 16.69 17.75 23.38
CA GLN A 8 15.45 17.41 22.68
C GLN A 8 15.56 15.95 22.21
N ASN A 9 15.23 15.01 23.10
CA ASN A 9 14.92 13.64 22.67
C ASN A 9 13.41 13.57 22.39
N THR A 10 12.99 13.99 21.21
CA THR A 10 11.68 13.61 20.68
C THR A 10 11.82 12.19 20.13
N SER A 11 11.47 11.19 20.94
CA SER A 11 11.27 9.82 20.46
C SER A 11 10.11 9.84 19.45
N ASN A 12 10.44 10.07 18.18
CA ASN A 12 9.50 10.28 17.10
C ASN A 12 8.93 8.93 16.69
N SER A 13 7.96 8.43 17.44
CA SER A 13 7.33 7.15 17.12
C SER A 13 6.53 7.26 15.83
N LEU A 14 6.89 6.46 14.84
CA LEU A 14 6.18 6.38 13.58
C LEU A 14 5.06 5.35 13.66
N THR A 15 3.87 5.67 13.17
CA THR A 15 2.77 4.72 13.07
C THR A 15 2.72 4.13 11.65
N GLY A 16 2.81 2.81 11.58
CA GLY A 16 2.65 2.04 10.34
C GLY A 16 1.27 1.38 10.26
N LEU A 17 0.90 0.97 9.06
CA LEU A 17 -0.25 0.13 8.77
C LEU A 17 0.19 -1.13 8.03
N LEU A 18 -0.27 -2.27 8.53
CA LEU A 18 -0.16 -3.56 7.86
C LEU A 18 -1.39 -3.80 7.00
N LEU A 19 -1.19 -3.84 5.68
CA LEU A 19 -2.23 -4.12 4.71
C LEU A 19 -2.18 -5.60 4.34
N PRO A 20 -3.18 -6.41 4.73
CA PRO A 20 -3.18 -7.84 4.43
C PRO A 20 -3.55 -8.07 2.96
N LEU A 21 -2.64 -8.70 2.21
CA LEU A 21 -2.90 -9.26 0.89
C LEU A 21 -3.10 -10.77 0.99
N SER A 22 -3.30 -11.44 -0.15
CA SER A 22 -3.58 -12.88 -0.17
C SER A 22 -2.36 -13.75 0.10
N ASP A 23 -1.17 -13.27 -0.27
CA ASP A 23 0.08 -14.01 -0.17
C ASP A 23 1.14 -13.34 0.73
N ARG A 24 0.94 -12.07 1.10
CA ARG A 24 1.88 -11.28 1.91
C ARG A 24 1.17 -10.17 2.68
N THR A 25 1.91 -9.48 3.51
CA THR A 25 1.45 -8.27 4.21
C THR A 25 2.31 -7.08 3.78
N LEU A 26 1.68 -5.98 3.38
CA LEU A 26 2.40 -4.75 3.08
C LEU A 26 2.50 -3.86 4.31
N LEU A 27 3.63 -3.21 4.52
CA LEU A 27 3.81 -2.16 5.53
C LEU A 27 3.86 -0.80 4.84
N VAL A 28 2.91 0.08 5.17
CA VAL A 28 2.87 1.46 4.67
C VAL A 28 2.83 2.46 5.83
N PRO A 29 3.25 3.71 5.63
CA PRO A 29 2.99 4.78 6.60
C PRO A 29 1.49 4.96 6.81
N ASN A 30 1.07 5.34 8.03
CA ASN A 30 -0.35 5.59 8.31
C ASN A 30 -0.97 6.63 7.36
N VAL A 31 -0.18 7.64 6.96
CA VAL A 31 -0.60 8.69 6.04
C VAL A 31 -0.82 8.22 4.60
N ALA A 32 -0.36 7.02 4.23
CA ALA A 32 -0.59 6.48 2.89
C ALA A 32 -2.06 6.07 2.69
N LEU A 33 -2.75 5.64 3.75
CA LEU A 33 -4.15 5.23 3.69
C LEU A 33 -5.07 6.44 3.93
N ALA A 34 -5.86 6.80 2.91
CA ALA A 34 -6.87 7.84 3.02
C ALA A 34 -8.19 7.32 3.59
N GLU A 35 -8.63 6.14 3.15
CA GLU A 35 -9.89 5.54 3.60
C GLU A 35 -9.89 4.03 3.38
N LEU A 36 -10.62 3.29 4.22
CA LEU A 36 -10.92 1.88 4.01
C LEU A 36 -12.40 1.73 3.70
N ILE A 37 -12.73 1.21 2.52
CA ILE A 37 -14.12 1.04 2.07
C ILE A 37 -14.46 -0.44 1.83
N PRO A 38 -15.75 -0.82 1.86
CA PRO A 38 -16.17 -2.16 1.50
C PRO A 38 -15.79 -2.50 0.05
N TYR A 39 -15.33 -3.74 -0.18
CA TYR A 39 -15.16 -4.23 -1.54
C TYR A 39 -16.51 -4.42 -2.21
N ARG A 40 -16.61 -3.93 -3.45
CA ARG A 40 -17.70 -4.24 -4.38
C ARG A 40 -17.05 -4.67 -5.68
N ALA A 41 -17.49 -5.79 -6.23
CA ALA A 41 -16.95 -6.28 -7.49
C ALA A 41 -17.11 -5.19 -8.57
N PRO A 42 -16.00 -4.67 -9.13
CA PRO A 42 -16.07 -3.71 -10.22
C PRO A 42 -16.58 -4.40 -11.48
N GLN A 43 -17.06 -3.61 -12.44
CA GLN A 43 -17.40 -4.14 -13.75
C GLN A 43 -16.13 -4.56 -14.47
N ALA A 44 -16.06 -5.86 -14.84
CA ALA A 44 -14.92 -6.40 -15.55
C ALA A 44 -14.75 -5.67 -16.90
N ALA A 45 -13.54 -5.21 -17.17
CA ALA A 45 -13.17 -4.61 -18.44
C ALA A 45 -12.27 -5.58 -19.20
N GLN A 46 -12.68 -5.93 -20.43
CA GLN A 46 -11.87 -6.81 -21.28
C GLN A 46 -10.67 -6.06 -21.84
N GLY A 47 -9.56 -6.78 -22.04
CA GLY A 47 -8.34 -6.23 -22.64
C GLY A 47 -7.50 -5.35 -21.73
N LEU A 48 -7.85 -5.23 -20.44
CA LEU A 48 -7.03 -4.54 -19.45
C LEU A 48 -6.02 -5.51 -18.80
N PRO A 49 -4.89 -4.99 -18.30
CA PRO A 49 -3.93 -5.80 -17.56
C PRO A 49 -4.58 -6.48 -16.34
N SER A 50 -4.15 -7.69 -16.01
CA SER A 50 -4.72 -8.50 -14.90
C SER A 50 -4.65 -7.83 -13.54
N TRP A 51 -3.73 -6.87 -13.37
CA TRP A 51 -3.57 -6.10 -12.14
C TRP A 51 -4.58 -4.96 -11.98
N LEU A 52 -5.28 -4.55 -13.04
CA LEU A 52 -6.37 -3.59 -12.98
C LEU A 52 -7.71 -4.33 -12.91
N LEU A 53 -8.31 -4.35 -11.73
CA LEU A 53 -9.56 -5.07 -11.48
C LEU A 53 -10.78 -4.29 -12.01
N GLY A 54 -10.62 -3.00 -12.25
CA GLY A 54 -11.65 -2.12 -12.79
C GLY A 54 -11.64 -0.76 -12.08
N GLN A 55 -12.82 -0.19 -11.88
CA GLN A 55 -13.00 1.13 -11.29
C GLN A 55 -13.93 1.04 -10.08
N VAL A 56 -13.60 1.76 -9.01
CA VAL A 56 -14.44 1.89 -7.81
C VAL A 56 -14.88 3.34 -7.62
N ALA A 57 -16.14 3.54 -7.25
CA ALA A 57 -16.64 4.85 -6.87
C ALA A 57 -16.20 5.18 -5.43
N TRP A 58 -15.60 6.35 -5.24
CA TRP A 58 -15.22 6.85 -3.93
C TRP A 58 -15.40 8.37 -3.89
N ARG A 59 -16.31 8.83 -3.01
CA ARG A 59 -16.81 10.23 -3.02
C ARG A 59 -17.28 10.58 -4.44
N ASP A 60 -16.86 11.73 -4.98
CA ASP A 60 -17.20 12.17 -6.34
C ASP A 60 -16.19 11.70 -7.41
N LEU A 61 -15.32 10.74 -7.07
CA LEU A 61 -14.26 10.24 -7.94
C LEU A 61 -14.52 8.78 -8.37
N ARG A 62 -13.91 8.41 -9.50
CA ARG A 62 -13.73 7.00 -9.89
C ARG A 62 -12.25 6.67 -9.84
N LEU A 63 -11.90 5.69 -9.01
CA LEU A 63 -10.53 5.29 -8.76
C LEU A 63 -10.22 3.95 -9.43
N PRO A 64 -9.05 3.78 -10.06
CA PRO A 64 -8.61 2.48 -10.53
C PRO A 64 -8.40 1.55 -9.33
N LEU A 65 -9.05 0.38 -9.35
CA LEU A 65 -8.88 -0.66 -8.34
C LEU A 65 -7.83 -1.65 -8.78
N LEU A 66 -6.76 -1.75 -8.00
CA LEU A 66 -5.57 -2.54 -8.30
C LEU A 66 -5.51 -3.80 -7.43
N SER A 67 -4.92 -4.87 -7.96
CA SER A 67 -4.33 -5.95 -7.17
C SER A 67 -2.82 -5.78 -7.18
N PHE A 68 -2.23 -5.60 -6.00
CA PHE A 68 -0.79 -5.52 -5.85
C PHE A 68 -0.13 -6.85 -6.20
N GLU A 69 -0.75 -7.98 -5.83
CA GLU A 69 -0.22 -9.31 -6.13
C GLU A 69 -0.10 -9.53 -7.64
N ALA A 70 -1.16 -9.20 -8.40
CA ALA A 70 -1.12 -9.30 -9.86
C ALA A 70 -0.13 -8.29 -10.49
N ALA A 71 -0.02 -7.08 -9.94
CA ALA A 71 0.94 -6.08 -10.42
C ALA A 71 2.39 -6.54 -10.20
N ALA A 72 2.62 -7.29 -9.12
CA ALA A 72 3.89 -7.90 -8.76
C ALA A 72 4.18 -9.24 -9.46
N GLY A 73 3.37 -9.65 -10.44
CA GLY A 73 3.56 -10.87 -11.23
C GLY A 73 2.83 -12.12 -10.72
N GLY A 74 2.01 -11.98 -9.68
CA GLY A 74 1.12 -13.03 -9.16
C GLY A 74 -0.29 -12.98 -9.75
N GLU A 75 -1.27 -13.39 -8.94
CA GLU A 75 -2.69 -13.40 -9.32
C GLU A 75 -3.53 -12.62 -8.33
N ALA A 76 -4.54 -11.92 -8.83
CA ALA A 76 -5.53 -11.28 -7.99
C ALA A 76 -6.46 -12.32 -7.37
N LYS A 77 -6.62 -12.27 -6.05
CA LYS A 77 -7.57 -13.11 -5.30
C LYS A 77 -8.55 -12.23 -4.54
N VAL A 78 -9.81 -12.61 -4.50
CA VAL A 78 -10.84 -11.90 -3.73
C VAL A 78 -11.35 -12.84 -2.64
N GLY A 79 -10.86 -12.64 -1.42
CA GLY A 79 -11.30 -13.38 -0.24
C GLY A 79 -12.62 -12.86 0.32
N THR A 80 -13.22 -13.63 1.23
CA THR A 80 -14.49 -13.27 1.89
C THR A 80 -14.40 -11.99 2.73
N GLY A 81 -13.21 -11.69 3.24
CA GLY A 81 -12.90 -10.49 4.04
C GLY A 81 -12.52 -9.26 3.22
N ALA A 82 -12.68 -9.28 1.89
CA ALA A 82 -12.12 -8.26 1.02
C ALA A 82 -12.54 -6.82 1.40
N ARG A 83 -11.57 -5.92 1.31
CA ARG A 83 -11.70 -4.47 1.52
C ARG A 83 -10.96 -3.75 0.42
N VAL A 84 -11.26 -2.46 0.28
CA VAL A 84 -10.51 -1.58 -0.62
C VAL A 84 -9.85 -0.50 0.22
N ALA A 85 -8.53 -0.43 0.14
CA ALA A 85 -7.76 0.69 0.65
C ALA A 85 -7.70 1.77 -0.42
N VAL A 86 -8.21 2.96 -0.09
CA VAL A 86 -7.96 4.17 -0.88
C VAL A 86 -6.64 4.75 -0.38
N LEU A 87 -5.65 4.79 -1.27
CA LEU A 87 -4.31 5.26 -0.97
C LEU A 87 -4.11 6.66 -1.54
N ASN A 88 -3.38 7.51 -0.81
CA ASN A 88 -2.88 8.77 -1.36
C ASN A 88 -1.86 8.48 -2.46
N ALA A 89 -2.07 9.06 -3.63
CA ALA A 89 -1.12 9.00 -4.74
C ALA A 89 0.16 9.75 -4.38
N LEU A 90 1.32 9.22 -4.80
CA LEU A 90 2.65 9.73 -4.43
C LEU A 90 3.46 10.20 -5.65
N GLY A 91 3.02 9.91 -6.87
CA GLY A 91 3.75 10.22 -8.11
C GLY A 91 3.65 11.67 -8.59
N GLY A 92 3.06 12.58 -7.79
CA GLY A 92 3.10 14.03 -8.04
C GLY A 92 2.25 14.52 -9.22
N ARG A 93 1.36 13.68 -9.76
CA ARG A 93 0.48 14.01 -10.89
C ARG A 93 -0.71 14.86 -10.41
N PRO A 94 -0.92 16.09 -10.92
CA PRO A 94 -1.92 17.01 -10.37
C PRO A 94 -3.37 16.48 -10.34
N HIS A 95 -3.71 15.61 -11.28
CA HIS A 95 -5.04 15.02 -11.45
C HIS A 95 -5.21 13.65 -10.79
N VAL A 96 -4.13 13.05 -10.28
CA VAL A 96 -4.15 11.74 -9.62
C VAL A 96 -3.85 11.96 -8.16
N LYS A 97 -4.91 12.01 -7.36
CA LYS A 97 -4.78 12.23 -5.90
C LYS A 97 -4.88 10.92 -5.12
N PHE A 98 -5.55 9.93 -5.68
CA PHE A 98 -5.84 8.67 -5.01
C PHE A 98 -5.83 7.50 -5.99
N ILE A 99 -5.46 6.33 -5.48
CA ILE A 99 -5.62 5.03 -6.16
C ILE A 99 -6.28 4.06 -5.19
N ALA A 100 -6.91 3.00 -5.69
CA ALA A 100 -7.56 2.00 -4.87
C ALA A 100 -6.81 0.66 -4.93
N LEU A 101 -6.63 0.02 -3.78
CA LEU A 101 -5.95 -1.27 -3.66
C LEU A 101 -6.85 -2.31 -2.99
N LEU A 102 -6.96 -3.49 -3.60
CA LEU A 102 -7.66 -4.64 -3.01
C LEU A 102 -6.87 -5.19 -1.82
N LEU A 103 -7.55 -5.35 -0.69
CA LEU A 103 -7.04 -6.00 0.52
C LEU A 103 -7.89 -7.22 0.87
N GLN A 104 -7.31 -8.18 1.59
CA GLN A 104 -8.00 -9.40 2.06
C GLN A 104 -8.60 -9.26 3.47
N GLY A 105 -8.50 -8.08 4.07
CA GLY A 105 -8.98 -7.85 5.43
C GLY A 105 -8.78 -6.41 5.90
N ILE A 106 -8.96 -6.21 7.20
CA ILE A 106 -8.83 -4.90 7.85
C ILE A 106 -7.34 -4.65 8.14
N PRO A 107 -6.80 -3.47 7.76
CA PRO A 107 -5.45 -3.08 8.15
C PRO A 107 -5.23 -3.06 9.66
N ARG A 108 -4.04 -3.47 10.09
CA ARG A 108 -3.62 -3.39 11.51
C ARG A 108 -2.65 -2.24 11.69
N SER A 109 -2.88 -1.39 12.68
CA SER A 109 -1.93 -0.34 13.06
C SER A 109 -0.87 -0.91 14.00
N LEU A 110 0.37 -0.45 13.83
CA LEU A 110 1.46 -0.71 14.77
C LEU A 110 2.34 0.52 14.93
N LYS A 111 2.97 0.59 16.11
CA LYS A 111 4.06 1.52 16.37
C LYS A 111 5.34 0.92 15.79
N LEU A 112 6.05 1.69 14.99
CA LEU A 112 7.33 1.33 14.41
C LEU A 112 8.46 1.92 15.27
N GLU A 113 9.47 1.09 15.50
CA GLU A 113 10.76 1.55 16.01
C GLU A 113 11.53 2.26 14.89
N ALA A 114 12.50 3.09 15.25
CA ALA A 114 13.28 3.87 14.28
C ALA A 114 14.09 3.00 13.31
N ASP A 115 14.47 1.80 13.74
CA ASP A 115 15.18 0.81 12.94
C ASP A 115 14.33 -0.48 12.85
N LEU A 116 13.91 -0.81 11.64
CA LEU A 116 13.16 -2.03 11.37
C LEU A 116 14.15 -3.10 10.88
N PRO A 117 14.29 -4.22 11.60
CA PRO A 117 15.19 -5.28 11.17
C PRO A 117 14.79 -5.79 9.79
N ARG A 118 15.76 -5.94 8.89
CA ARG A 118 15.51 -6.54 7.58
C ARG A 118 15.22 -8.02 7.73
N ALA A 119 14.26 -8.52 6.95
CA ALA A 119 13.96 -9.93 6.85
C ALA A 119 14.67 -10.53 5.62
N ASP A 120 15.20 -11.74 5.77
CA ASP A 120 15.72 -12.51 4.64
C ASP A 120 14.55 -13.16 3.88
N ALA A 121 13.91 -12.38 3.01
CA ALA A 121 12.79 -12.81 2.20
C ALA A 121 12.85 -12.20 0.80
N PRO A 122 12.59 -12.98 -0.27
CA PRO A 122 12.72 -12.51 -1.65
C PRO A 122 11.76 -11.34 -1.93
N LEU A 123 12.22 -10.36 -2.69
CA LEU A 123 11.44 -9.20 -3.11
C LEU A 123 10.80 -9.41 -4.49
N SER A 124 9.57 -8.95 -4.66
CA SER A 124 8.93 -8.82 -5.97
C SER A 124 9.21 -7.45 -6.62
N VAL A 125 8.80 -7.27 -7.88
CA VAL A 125 9.07 -6.07 -8.70
C VAL A 125 8.53 -4.75 -8.13
N LEU A 126 7.59 -4.81 -7.17
CA LEU A 126 7.02 -3.64 -6.50
C LEU A 126 7.36 -3.58 -5.01
N GLU A 127 8.38 -4.30 -4.57
CA GLU A 127 8.81 -4.35 -3.17
C GLU A 127 10.19 -3.72 -3.01
N LEU A 128 10.27 -2.73 -2.14
CA LEU A 128 11.51 -2.01 -1.84
C LEU A 128 12.36 -2.76 -0.81
N GLU A 129 11.72 -3.38 0.18
CA GLU A 129 12.41 -4.04 1.29
C GLU A 129 11.49 -5.05 1.98
N ALA A 130 12.08 -6.05 2.64
CA ALA A 130 11.38 -6.95 3.54
C ALA A 130 11.82 -6.67 4.99
N VAL A 131 10.86 -6.52 5.90
CA VAL A 131 11.12 -6.20 7.30
C VAL A 131 10.52 -7.24 8.23
N GLN A 132 11.23 -7.52 9.32
CA GLN A 132 10.81 -8.41 10.39
C GLN A 132 9.99 -7.64 11.43
N LEU A 133 8.79 -8.11 11.72
CA LEU A 133 7.85 -7.55 12.69
C LEU A 133 7.46 -8.62 13.70
N GLY A 134 8.24 -8.77 14.77
CA GLY A 134 8.07 -9.88 15.70
C GLY A 134 8.31 -11.20 14.99
N THR A 135 7.29 -12.05 14.89
CA THR A 135 7.33 -13.32 14.14
C THR A 135 6.91 -13.20 12.68
N ASP A 136 6.32 -12.06 12.30
CA ASP A 136 5.76 -11.85 10.96
C ASP A 136 6.78 -11.14 10.06
N VAL A 137 6.67 -11.36 8.75
CA VAL A 137 7.40 -10.59 7.72
C VAL A 137 6.42 -9.68 7.00
N ALA A 138 6.80 -8.42 6.81
CA ALA A 138 6.07 -7.47 5.97
C ALA A 138 6.95 -6.94 4.84
N LYS A 139 6.31 -6.52 3.75
CA LYS A 139 6.96 -5.95 2.56
C LYS A 139 6.69 -4.45 2.50
N ILE A 140 7.71 -3.65 2.27
CA ILE A 140 7.55 -2.21 2.01
C ILE A 140 7.27 -2.06 0.51
N PRO A 141 6.08 -1.58 0.09
CA PRO A 141 5.74 -1.48 -1.32
C PRO A 141 6.32 -0.21 -1.96
N ASP A 142 6.66 -0.29 -3.24
CA ASP A 142 6.89 0.87 -4.10
C ASP A 142 5.57 1.38 -4.67
N LEU A 143 4.91 2.25 -3.90
CA LEU A 143 3.63 2.85 -4.30
C LEU A 143 3.80 3.83 -5.49
N MET A 144 4.99 4.41 -5.67
CA MET A 144 5.26 5.29 -6.80
C MET A 144 5.40 4.48 -8.09
N ALA A 145 6.09 3.33 -8.05
CA ALA A 145 6.16 2.42 -9.20
C ALA A 145 4.79 1.85 -9.56
N LEU A 146 3.96 1.51 -8.56
CA LEU A 146 2.58 1.07 -8.80
C LEU A 146 1.75 2.17 -9.51
N GLU A 147 1.89 3.42 -9.10
CA GLU A 147 1.27 4.56 -9.80
C GLU A 147 1.86 4.76 -11.21
N GLN A 148 3.16 4.56 -11.39
CA GLN A 148 3.80 4.66 -12.70
C GLN A 148 3.26 3.60 -13.67
N MET A 149 2.97 2.38 -13.23
CA MET A 149 2.34 1.35 -14.05
C MET A 149 0.96 1.79 -14.60
N LEU A 150 0.17 2.51 -13.80
CA LEU A 150 -1.09 3.08 -14.26
C LEU A 150 -0.88 4.10 -15.38
N ALA A 151 0.14 4.95 -15.24
CA ALA A 151 0.47 5.95 -16.24
C ALA A 151 1.00 5.34 -17.54
N ASP A 152 1.88 4.34 -17.44
CA ASP A 152 2.45 3.66 -18.61
C ASP A 152 1.37 2.90 -19.40
N ALA A 153 0.31 2.46 -18.72
CA ALA A 153 -0.87 1.86 -19.33
C ALA A 153 -1.90 2.89 -19.87
N GLY A 154 -1.65 4.20 -19.72
CA GLY A 154 -2.55 5.27 -20.16
C GLY A 154 -3.86 5.34 -19.38
N LEU A 155 -3.87 4.88 -18.13
CA LEU A 155 -5.07 4.82 -17.27
C LEU A 155 -5.21 6.04 -16.35
N ILE A 156 -4.13 6.81 -16.21
CA ILE A 156 -4.06 8.08 -15.50
C ILE A 156 -3.17 9.06 -16.27
#